data_AF-A0A960XPV8-F1
#
_entry.id   AF-A0A960XPV8-F1
#
_cell.length_a   1.000
_cell.length_b   1.000
_cell.length_c   1.000
_cell.angle_alpha   90.00
_cell.angle_beta   90.00
_cell.angle_gamma   90.00
#
_symmetry.space_group_name_H-M   'P 1'
#
loop_
_entity.id
_entity.type
_entity.pdbx_description
1 polymer ?
#
loop_
_entity_poly.entity_id
_entity_poly.type
_entity_poly.pdbx_seq_one_letter_code
_entity_poly.pdbx_strand_id
1 'polypeptide(L)'
;MPDGDQTASDVGVKWWHRWFRTPGELRDLGVVGINMRNARFLLPNNPRRLYRLVDDKLQTKALAEAEGLSVPETFAVIRTPHDASRIERILDKRYSFVIKPSRGSGGKGVLVIDEREGDLFIKPSGAVLTRDEIRHHVSNILAGLFSLGGQRDCALVEYRVRPAKLLTDLSYQGAPDIRCVMLHGYPVMAMLRAATKESDGRANLHQGALGIGIDIATGVTVRAVHHGKPVTKHPDTGVDLIGIQMPEWNKILDIAVTCQEMTGLGYLGVDLMIDEEIG
;
A
#
# COMPACT_ATOMS: atom_id res chain seq x y z
N MET A 1 -16.42 60.55 31.17
CA MET A 1 -15.07 60.87 31.67
C MET A 1 -14.87 60.09 32.96
N PRO A 2 -13.69 59.51 33.15
CA PRO A 2 -13.53 58.08 33.37
C PRO A 2 -12.69 57.77 34.61
N ASP A 3 -12.54 56.49 34.92
CA ASP A 3 -11.30 55.83 35.35
C ASP A 3 -11.57 54.33 35.09
N GLY A 4 -10.83 53.58 34.27
CA GLY A 4 -9.43 53.71 33.92
C GLY A 4 -8.70 52.50 34.49
N ASP A 5 -8.87 51.32 33.88
CA ASP A 5 -7.76 50.36 33.86
C ASP A 5 -7.81 49.47 32.62
N GLN A 6 -6.93 49.83 31.67
CA GLN A 6 -6.50 49.01 30.56
C GLN A 6 -5.19 48.34 30.99
N THR A 7 -5.15 47.01 31.04
CA THR A 7 -3.90 46.24 30.84
C THR A 7 -4.28 44.94 30.13
N ALA A 8 -4.09 44.87 28.81
CA ALA A 8 -2.91 44.28 28.16
C ALA A 8 -2.72 42.80 28.56
N SER A 9 -2.89 41.81 27.70
CA SER A 9 -2.36 41.74 26.34
C SER A 9 -3.03 40.58 25.58
N ASP A 10 -3.84 40.94 24.60
CA ASP A 10 -4.07 40.07 23.45
C ASP A 10 -2.73 40.04 22.70
N VAL A 11 -1.85 39.09 23.08
CA VAL A 11 -0.55 38.90 22.43
C VAL A 11 -0.85 38.35 21.06
N GLY A 12 -1.02 39.28 20.12
CA GLY A 12 -1.12 39.03 18.71
C GLY A 12 0.06 38.20 18.23
N VAL A 13 -0.15 36.90 18.11
CA VAL A 13 0.69 36.07 17.25
C VAL A 13 0.21 36.35 15.83
N LYS A 14 0.75 37.43 15.27
CA LYS A 14 0.63 37.78 13.86
C LYS A 14 0.83 36.53 13.00
N TRP A 15 -0.12 36.24 12.12
CA TRP A 15 -0.21 35.02 11.32
C TRP A 15 1.03 34.74 10.43
N TRP A 16 1.92 35.72 10.26
CA TRP A 16 3.12 35.66 9.43
C TRP A 16 4.43 35.35 10.18
N HIS A 17 4.46 35.27 11.52
CA HIS A 17 5.72 35.09 12.28
C HIS A 17 6.07 33.65 12.65
N ARG A 18 5.26 32.66 12.31
CA ARG A 18 5.49 31.28 12.74
C ARG A 18 5.41 30.30 11.58
N TRP A 19 6.54 30.16 10.88
CA TRP A 19 6.72 29.15 9.83
C TRP A 19 6.69 27.71 10.35
N PHE A 20 6.81 27.49 11.67
CA PHE A 20 6.88 26.15 12.27
C PHE A 20 5.90 26.00 13.45
N ARG A 21 5.08 24.94 13.41
CA ARG A 21 4.30 24.44 14.56
C ARG A 21 5.23 23.74 15.54
N THR A 22 5.05 23.95 16.84
CA THR A 22 5.85 23.22 17.85
C THR A 22 5.33 21.79 18.03
N PRO A 23 6.13 20.86 18.57
CA PRO A 23 5.66 19.50 18.88
C PRO A 23 4.48 19.45 19.86
N GLY A 24 4.34 20.45 20.75
CA GLY A 24 3.19 20.61 21.63
C GLY A 24 1.91 20.92 20.84
N GLU A 25 1.97 21.91 19.96
CA GLU A 25 0.83 22.29 19.11
C GLU A 25 0.39 21.16 18.17
N LEU A 26 1.35 20.43 17.60
CA LEU A 26 1.03 19.26 16.77
C LEU A 26 0.32 18.18 17.59
N ARG A 27 0.71 18.00 18.85
CA ARG A 27 0.07 17.04 19.77
C ARG A 27 -1.35 17.48 20.14
N ASP A 28 -1.56 18.77 20.39
CA ASP A 28 -2.88 19.35 20.71
C ASP A 28 -3.83 19.25 19.50
N LEU A 29 -3.28 19.29 18.28
CA LEU A 29 -4.00 19.02 17.03
C LEU A 29 -4.24 17.52 16.76
N GLY A 30 -3.79 16.63 17.65
CA GLY A 30 -3.93 15.18 17.50
C GLY A 30 -3.02 14.55 16.42
N VAL A 31 -1.98 15.25 15.96
CA VAL A 31 -1.07 14.74 14.94
C VAL A 31 -0.17 13.65 15.52
N VAL A 32 -0.25 12.45 14.94
CA VAL A 32 0.58 11.30 15.32
C VAL A 32 1.76 11.16 14.37
N GLY A 33 2.97 11.47 14.84
CA GLY A 33 4.21 11.22 14.10
C GLY A 33 4.64 9.75 14.12
N ILE A 34 5.55 9.36 13.22
CA ILE A 34 5.99 7.95 13.06
C ILE A 34 6.56 7.32 14.33
N ASN A 35 7.34 8.08 15.11
CA ASN A 35 7.91 7.58 16.36
C ASN A 35 6.84 7.33 17.42
N MET A 36 5.86 8.23 17.51
CA MET A 36 4.73 8.09 18.43
C MET A 36 3.84 6.91 18.01
N ARG A 37 3.52 6.81 16.72
CA ARG A 37 2.83 5.66 16.13
C ARG A 37 3.48 4.34 16.55
N ASN A 38 4.79 4.24 16.36
CA ASN A 38 5.53 3.01 16.66
C ASN A 38 5.57 2.72 18.17
N ALA A 39 5.91 3.71 18.99
CA ALA A 39 6.10 3.52 20.43
C ALA A 39 4.79 3.32 21.20
N ARG A 40 3.69 3.96 20.77
CA ARG A 40 2.41 3.97 21.51
C ARG A 40 1.38 3.01 20.96
N PHE A 41 1.38 2.77 19.64
CA PHE A 41 0.30 2.01 18.99
C PHE A 41 0.80 0.72 18.34
N LEU A 42 1.95 0.72 17.67
CA LEU A 42 2.43 -0.49 16.98
C LEU A 42 3.06 -1.48 17.95
N LEU A 43 4.17 -1.10 18.61
CA LEU A 43 4.97 -2.03 19.41
C LEU A 43 4.23 -2.62 20.63
N PRO A 44 3.43 -1.84 21.40
CA PRO A 44 2.70 -2.38 22.55
C PRO A 44 1.58 -3.35 22.14
N ASN A 45 0.99 -3.15 20.96
CA ASN A 45 -0.19 -3.90 20.52
C ASN A 45 0.13 -5.06 19.58
N ASN A 46 1.39 -5.18 19.13
CA ASN A 46 1.81 -6.22 18.21
C ASN A 46 2.88 -7.13 18.84
N PRO A 47 2.48 -8.24 19.48
CA PRO A 47 3.43 -9.20 20.00
C PRO A 47 4.30 -9.81 18.88
N ARG A 48 5.63 -9.78 19.06
CA ARG A 48 6.60 -10.23 18.04
C ARG A 48 6.36 -11.65 17.53
N ARG A 49 5.80 -12.56 18.35
CA ARG A 49 5.49 -13.93 17.95
C ARG A 49 4.51 -14.01 16.76
N LEU A 50 3.69 -12.97 16.57
CA LEU A 50 2.66 -12.88 15.52
C LEU A 50 3.19 -12.25 14.22
N TYR A 51 4.41 -11.68 14.20
CA TYR A 51 4.92 -10.97 13.01
C TYR A 51 5.04 -11.88 11.79
N ARG A 52 5.32 -13.18 12.00
CA ARG A 52 5.37 -14.17 10.91
C ARG A 52 4.08 -14.25 10.10
N LEU A 53 2.92 -13.96 10.72
CA LEU A 53 1.62 -13.98 10.06
C LEU A 53 1.46 -12.89 8.99
N VAL A 54 2.26 -11.81 9.07
CA VAL A 54 2.19 -10.66 8.14
C VAL A 54 3.49 -10.43 7.36
N ASP A 55 4.62 -10.94 7.85
CA ASP A 55 5.91 -10.85 7.15
C ASP A 55 6.07 -11.92 6.05
N ASP A 56 5.33 -13.04 6.15
CA ASP A 56 5.35 -14.13 5.17
C ASP A 56 4.03 -14.15 4.38
N LYS A 57 4.08 -13.68 3.13
CA LYS A 57 2.88 -13.53 2.28
C LYS A 57 2.12 -14.85 2.09
N LEU A 58 2.81 -15.99 2.05
CA LEU A 58 2.16 -17.30 1.97
C LEU A 58 1.33 -17.61 3.21
N GLN A 59 1.83 -17.24 4.39
CA GLN A 59 1.11 -17.43 5.64
C GLN A 59 -0.07 -16.48 5.74
N THR A 60 0.12 -15.20 5.40
CA THR A 60 -0.97 -14.22 5.34
C THR A 60 -2.08 -14.67 4.41
N LYS A 61 -1.72 -15.16 3.22
CA LYS A 61 -2.65 -15.64 2.22
C LYS A 61 -3.46 -16.85 2.72
N ALA A 62 -2.80 -17.85 3.31
CA ALA A 62 -3.48 -19.02 3.84
C ALA A 62 -4.48 -18.67 4.95
N LEU A 63 -4.18 -17.66 5.77
CA LEU A 63 -5.13 -17.14 6.77
C LEU A 63 -6.32 -16.46 6.10
N ALA A 64 -6.06 -15.59 5.11
CA ALA A 64 -7.11 -14.89 4.38
C ALA A 64 -8.05 -15.87 3.65
N GLU A 65 -7.51 -16.90 2.99
CA GLU A 65 -8.29 -17.95 2.32
C GLU A 65 -9.15 -18.75 3.33
N ALA A 66 -8.62 -19.03 4.53
CA ALA A 66 -9.35 -19.75 5.57
C ALA A 66 -10.55 -18.94 6.11
N GLU A 67 -10.46 -17.61 6.10
CA GLU A 67 -11.56 -16.69 6.44
C GLU A 67 -12.45 -16.36 5.23
N GLY A 68 -12.24 -17.00 4.08
CA GLY A 68 -13.04 -16.80 2.87
C GLY A 68 -12.79 -15.46 2.16
N LEU A 69 -11.68 -14.78 2.45
CA LEU A 69 -11.29 -13.55 1.77
C LEU A 69 -10.77 -13.82 0.36
N SER A 70 -11.11 -12.93 -0.57
CA SER A 70 -10.56 -12.96 -1.93
C SER A 70 -9.08 -12.57 -1.91
N VAL A 71 -8.25 -13.43 -2.50
CA VAL A 71 -6.82 -13.21 -2.69
C VAL A 71 -6.44 -13.53 -4.14
N PRO A 72 -5.42 -12.88 -4.72
CA PRO A 72 -5.00 -13.17 -6.10
C PRO A 72 -4.65 -14.66 -6.27
N GLU A 73 -5.10 -15.35 -7.31
CA GLU A 73 -4.77 -16.77 -7.52
C GLU A 73 -3.24 -16.99 -7.53
N THR A 74 -2.73 -17.93 -6.73
CA THR A 74 -1.33 -18.35 -6.80
C THR A 74 -1.15 -19.41 -7.88
N PHE A 75 -0.44 -19.08 -8.95
CA PHE A 75 -0.13 -20.00 -10.03
C PHE A 75 0.99 -20.97 -9.65
N ALA A 76 1.98 -20.49 -8.89
CA ALA A 76 3.07 -21.31 -8.40
C ALA A 76 3.79 -20.71 -7.20
N VAL A 77 4.40 -21.59 -6.41
CA VAL A 77 5.36 -21.24 -5.36
C VAL A 77 6.67 -21.96 -5.66
N ILE A 78 7.71 -21.18 -5.92
CA ILE A 78 9.04 -21.67 -6.26
C ILE A 78 9.90 -21.61 -5.01
N ARG A 79 10.30 -22.77 -4.49
CA ARG A 79 11.06 -22.88 -3.23
C ARG A 79 12.52 -23.25 -3.46
N THR A 80 12.81 -23.88 -4.58
CA THR A 80 14.15 -24.40 -4.88
C THR A 80 14.60 -24.03 -6.30
N PRO A 81 15.92 -24.03 -6.58
CA PRO A 81 16.43 -23.88 -7.94
C PRO A 81 15.90 -24.97 -8.90
N HIS A 82 15.66 -26.17 -8.39
CA HIS A 82 15.03 -27.24 -9.17
C HIS A 82 13.58 -26.87 -9.56
N ASP A 83 12.80 -26.27 -8.67
CA ASP A 83 11.46 -25.77 -9.02
C ASP A 83 11.53 -24.64 -10.06
N ALA A 84 12.55 -23.78 -9.98
CA ALA A 84 12.76 -22.68 -10.93
C ALA A 84 12.98 -23.20 -12.36
N SER A 85 13.53 -24.41 -12.55
CA SER A 85 13.63 -25.03 -13.88
C SER A 85 12.27 -25.31 -14.53
N ARG A 86 11.20 -25.40 -13.74
CA ARG A 86 9.83 -25.67 -14.21
C ARG A 86 9.03 -24.40 -14.48
N ILE A 87 9.62 -23.22 -14.22
CA ILE A 87 8.91 -21.95 -14.32
C ILE A 87 8.36 -21.71 -15.73
N GLU A 88 9.09 -22.13 -16.76
CA GLU A 88 8.66 -22.00 -18.15
C GLU A 88 7.29 -22.62 -18.38
N ARG A 89 7.09 -23.87 -17.93
CA ARG A 89 5.82 -24.59 -18.09
C ARG A 89 4.68 -23.93 -17.31
N ILE A 90 4.99 -23.32 -16.17
CA ILE A 90 4.02 -22.57 -15.36
C ILE A 90 3.60 -21.31 -16.12
N LEU A 91 4.54 -20.62 -16.75
CA LEU A 91 4.31 -19.36 -17.47
C LEU A 91 3.70 -19.56 -18.85
N ASP A 92 3.91 -20.71 -19.53
CA ASP A 92 3.42 -21.01 -20.89
C ASP A 92 1.92 -20.82 -21.11
N LYS A 93 1.12 -20.90 -20.04
CA LYS A 93 -0.34 -20.70 -20.11
C LYS A 93 -0.80 -19.32 -19.66
N ARG A 94 0.12 -18.40 -19.36
CA ARG A 94 -0.18 -17.13 -18.69
C ARG A 94 0.31 -15.96 -19.54
N TYR A 95 -0.62 -15.10 -19.90
CA TYR A 95 -0.34 -13.86 -20.65
C TYR A 95 0.15 -12.74 -19.72
N SER A 96 -0.37 -12.67 -18.49
CA SER A 96 -0.02 -11.67 -17.47
C SER A 96 0.12 -12.29 -16.09
N PHE A 97 1.07 -11.83 -15.28
CA PHE A 97 1.30 -12.32 -13.92
C PHE A 97 2.22 -11.40 -13.11
N VAL A 98 2.29 -11.62 -11.81
CA VAL A 98 3.26 -10.97 -10.92
C VAL A 98 4.17 -12.04 -10.30
N ILE A 99 5.48 -11.79 -10.29
CA ILE A 99 6.46 -12.55 -9.52
C ILE A 99 6.93 -11.71 -8.34
N LYS A 100 6.85 -12.25 -7.12
CA LYS A 100 7.29 -11.52 -5.92
C LYS A 100 7.91 -12.43 -4.86
N PRO A 101 8.86 -11.92 -4.05
CA PRO A 101 9.36 -12.60 -2.86
C PRO A 101 8.29 -12.71 -1.75
N SER A 102 8.25 -13.84 -1.04
CA SER A 102 7.32 -14.00 0.10
C SER A 102 7.62 -13.00 1.21
N ARG A 103 8.90 -12.75 1.50
CA ARG A 103 9.36 -11.91 2.62
C ARG A 103 10.01 -10.59 2.18
N GLY A 104 9.79 -10.19 0.93
CA GLY A 104 10.30 -8.90 0.44
C GLY A 104 9.62 -7.70 1.09
N SER A 105 10.36 -6.60 1.18
CA SER A 105 9.94 -5.34 1.79
C SER A 105 10.04 -4.16 0.81
N GLY A 106 9.13 -3.19 0.94
CA GLY A 106 9.16 -1.93 0.17
C GLY A 106 9.01 -2.09 -1.34
N GLY A 107 8.35 -3.16 -1.81
CA GLY A 107 8.16 -3.44 -3.23
C GLY A 107 9.41 -3.98 -3.95
N LYS A 108 10.52 -4.22 -3.25
CA LYS A 108 11.72 -4.80 -3.85
C LYS A 108 11.46 -6.24 -4.30
N GLY A 109 11.97 -6.58 -5.48
CA GLY A 109 11.83 -7.92 -6.06
C GLY A 109 10.48 -8.22 -6.70
N VAL A 110 9.53 -7.27 -6.67
CA VAL A 110 8.26 -7.41 -7.39
C VAL A 110 8.51 -7.17 -8.88
N LEU A 111 8.18 -8.17 -9.69
CA LEU A 111 8.24 -8.12 -11.14
C LEU A 111 6.84 -8.30 -11.69
N VAL A 112 6.34 -7.30 -12.40
CA VAL A 112 5.02 -7.30 -13.03
C VAL A 112 5.19 -7.55 -14.53
N ILE A 113 4.49 -8.55 -15.06
CA ILE A 113 4.39 -8.84 -16.48
C ILE A 113 2.98 -8.47 -16.95
N ASP A 114 2.93 -7.53 -17.90
CA ASP A 114 1.68 -7.00 -18.44
C ASP A 114 1.17 -7.86 -19.60
N GLU A 115 2.09 -8.27 -20.46
CA GLU A 115 1.82 -8.98 -21.71
C GLU A 115 2.93 -10.00 -22.00
N ARG A 116 2.61 -10.96 -22.87
CA ARG A 116 3.54 -11.94 -23.39
C ARG A 116 3.37 -12.10 -24.90
N GLU A 117 4.50 -12.03 -25.61
CA GLU A 117 4.59 -12.31 -27.05
C GLU A 117 5.57 -13.46 -27.29
N GLY A 118 5.05 -14.66 -27.55
CA GLY A 118 5.89 -15.86 -27.73
C GLY A 118 6.71 -16.18 -26.48
N ASP A 119 8.03 -15.95 -26.54
CA ASP A 119 8.99 -16.17 -25.46
C ASP A 119 9.44 -14.88 -24.75
N LEU A 120 8.86 -13.75 -25.14
CA LEU A 120 9.14 -12.43 -24.61
C LEU A 120 8.06 -12.01 -23.62
N PHE A 121 8.46 -11.45 -22.49
CA PHE A 121 7.59 -10.94 -21.44
C PHE A 121 7.71 -9.43 -21.36
N ILE A 122 6.60 -8.72 -21.46
CA ILE A 122 6.56 -7.27 -21.54
C ILE A 122 6.12 -6.73 -20.19
N LYS A 123 6.91 -5.82 -19.61
CA LYS A 123 6.57 -5.09 -18.40
C LYS A 123 5.61 -3.94 -18.72
N PRO A 124 4.84 -3.43 -17.75
CA PRO A 124 3.99 -2.23 -17.95
C PRO A 124 4.75 -1.01 -18.48
N SER A 125 6.06 -0.92 -18.23
CA SER A 125 6.93 0.14 -18.76
C SER A 125 7.30 -0.02 -20.24
N GLY A 126 6.82 -1.08 -20.92
CA GLY A 126 7.22 -1.48 -22.27
C GLY A 126 8.58 -2.21 -22.33
N ALA A 127 9.26 -2.41 -21.20
CA ALA A 127 10.52 -3.13 -21.18
C ALA A 127 10.30 -4.63 -21.42
N VAL A 128 11.07 -5.19 -22.35
CA VAL A 128 10.96 -6.60 -22.76
C VAL A 128 11.97 -7.44 -21.99
N LEU A 129 11.54 -8.60 -21.50
CA LEU A 129 12.34 -9.58 -20.78
C LEU A 129 12.27 -10.94 -21.46
N THR A 130 13.40 -11.63 -21.46
CA THR A 130 13.56 -13.02 -21.93
C THR A 130 13.25 -14.02 -20.81
N ARG A 131 13.02 -15.29 -21.18
CA ARG A 131 12.89 -16.41 -20.22
C ARG A 131 14.08 -16.52 -19.27
N ASP A 132 15.30 -16.29 -19.76
CA ASP A 132 16.52 -16.33 -18.94
C ASP A 132 16.54 -15.23 -17.89
N GLU A 133 16.11 -14.02 -18.23
CA GLU A 133 16.01 -12.91 -17.28
C GLU A 133 14.95 -13.17 -16.20
N ILE A 134 13.82 -13.78 -16.55
CA ILE A 134 12.82 -14.23 -15.57
C ILE A 134 13.42 -15.29 -14.62
N ARG A 135 14.11 -16.30 -15.15
CA ARG A 135 14.80 -17.32 -14.33
C ARG A 135 15.84 -16.69 -13.41
N HIS A 136 16.62 -15.76 -13.92
CA HIS A 136 17.63 -15.06 -13.15
C HIS A 136 16.99 -14.24 -12.02
N HIS A 137 15.91 -13.52 -12.29
CA HIS A 137 15.15 -12.78 -11.28
C HIS A 137 14.63 -13.69 -10.16
N VAL A 138 14.07 -14.84 -10.52
CA VAL A 138 13.59 -15.86 -9.55
C VAL A 138 14.76 -16.41 -8.73
N SER A 139 15.90 -16.67 -9.35
CA SER A 139 17.10 -17.12 -8.65
C SER A 139 17.58 -16.08 -7.63
N ASN A 140 17.51 -14.79 -7.97
CA ASN A 140 17.82 -13.69 -7.05
C ASN A 140 16.84 -13.61 -5.87
N ILE A 141 15.54 -13.87 -6.09
CA ILE A 141 14.56 -14.01 -5.00
C ILE A 141 14.95 -15.16 -4.08
N LEU A 142 15.21 -16.35 -4.64
CA LEU A 142 15.57 -17.54 -3.84
C LEU A 142 16.86 -17.33 -3.02
N ALA A 143 17.82 -16.60 -3.58
CA ALA A 143 19.05 -16.22 -2.91
C ALA A 143 18.85 -15.19 -1.78
N GLY A 144 17.66 -14.62 -1.64
CA GLY A 144 17.33 -13.66 -0.60
C GLY A 144 17.70 -12.22 -0.92
N LEU A 145 18.00 -11.89 -2.19
CA LEU A 145 18.47 -10.55 -2.60
C LEU A 145 17.48 -9.43 -2.21
N PHE A 146 16.19 -9.76 -2.18
CA PHE A 146 15.11 -8.81 -1.90
C PHE A 146 14.50 -8.96 -0.50
N SER A 147 14.97 -9.93 0.28
CA SER A 147 14.40 -10.31 1.57
C SER A 147 15.11 -9.56 2.70
N LEU A 148 14.36 -9.20 3.75
CA LEU A 148 14.93 -8.53 4.91
C LEU A 148 15.99 -9.43 5.58
N GLY A 149 17.24 -8.98 5.59
CA GLY A 149 18.36 -9.72 6.18
C GLY A 149 19.00 -10.78 5.29
N GLY A 150 18.71 -10.82 3.99
CA GLY A 150 19.41 -11.69 3.03
C GLY A 150 19.15 -13.19 3.21
N GLN A 151 18.10 -13.56 3.95
CA GLN A 151 17.72 -14.95 4.15
C GLN A 151 17.12 -15.54 2.88
N ARG A 152 17.33 -16.85 2.68
CA ARG A 152 16.64 -17.60 1.60
C ARG A 152 15.13 -17.38 1.68
N ASP A 153 14.53 -17.20 0.51
CA ASP A 153 13.10 -16.91 0.35
C ASP A 153 12.51 -17.83 -0.73
N CYS A 154 11.22 -17.70 -0.96
CA CYS A 154 10.51 -18.32 -2.08
C CYS A 154 9.90 -17.25 -2.97
N ALA A 155 9.80 -17.57 -4.27
CA ALA A 155 9.14 -16.71 -5.24
C ALA A 155 7.69 -17.19 -5.44
N LEU A 156 6.75 -16.26 -5.31
CA LEU A 156 5.35 -16.48 -5.67
C LEU A 156 5.13 -15.99 -7.10
N VAL A 157 4.43 -16.78 -7.90
CA VAL A 157 3.87 -16.37 -9.20
C VAL A 157 2.37 -16.31 -9.03
N GLU A 158 1.78 -15.13 -9.20
CA GLU A 158 0.37 -14.88 -8.91
C GLU A 158 -0.34 -14.16 -10.05
N TYR A 159 -1.67 -14.24 -10.02
CA TYR A 159 -2.55 -13.39 -10.81
C TYR A 159 -2.18 -11.91 -10.63
N ARG A 160 -2.14 -11.19 -11.76
CA ARG A 160 -1.98 -9.75 -11.77
C ARG A 160 -3.36 -9.12 -11.64
N VAL A 161 -3.65 -8.59 -10.45
CA VAL A 161 -4.85 -7.80 -10.19
C VAL A 161 -4.98 -6.69 -11.23
N ARG A 162 -6.17 -6.54 -11.80
CA ARG A 162 -6.56 -5.49 -12.74
C ARG A 162 -7.33 -4.44 -11.95
N PRO A 163 -6.68 -3.34 -11.53
CA PRO A 163 -7.31 -2.40 -10.62
C PRO A 163 -8.56 -1.78 -11.27
N ALA A 164 -9.61 -1.60 -10.47
CA ALA A 164 -10.87 -1.06 -10.96
C ALA A 164 -10.68 0.30 -11.64
N LYS A 165 -11.41 0.53 -12.73
CA LYS A 165 -11.24 1.70 -13.61
C LYS A 165 -11.31 3.01 -12.82
N LEU A 166 -12.28 3.10 -11.91
CA LEU A 166 -12.45 4.24 -11.01
C LEU A 166 -11.17 4.58 -10.23
N LEU A 167 -10.43 3.58 -9.74
CA LEU A 167 -9.18 3.80 -9.02
C LEU A 167 -8.07 4.22 -9.99
N THR A 168 -7.98 3.57 -11.15
CA THR A 168 -6.96 3.89 -12.16
C THR A 168 -7.12 5.29 -12.73
N ASP A 169 -8.35 5.81 -12.85
CA ASP A 169 -8.63 7.18 -13.31
C ASP A 169 -8.06 8.24 -12.34
N LEU A 170 -7.84 7.87 -11.07
CA LEU A 170 -7.28 8.73 -10.02
C LEU A 170 -5.76 8.63 -9.88
N SER A 171 -5.10 7.79 -10.67
CA SER A 171 -3.67 7.49 -10.57
C SER A 171 -2.96 7.73 -11.89
N TYR A 172 -1.73 8.26 -11.84
CA TYR A 172 -0.84 8.21 -12.98
C TYR A 172 -0.25 6.81 -13.12
N GLN A 173 -0.90 5.98 -13.95
CA GLN A 173 -0.51 4.59 -14.18
C GLN A 173 -0.46 3.76 -12.88
N GLY A 174 0.00 2.52 -12.98
CA GLY A 174 0.23 1.65 -11.83
C GLY A 174 -1.04 1.07 -11.20
N ALA A 175 -0.83 0.39 -10.06
CA ALA A 175 -1.90 -0.22 -9.27
C ALA A 175 -2.14 0.62 -8.00
N PRO A 176 -3.13 1.53 -8.03
CA PRO A 176 -3.56 2.24 -6.82
C PRO A 176 -4.12 1.25 -5.79
N ASP A 177 -3.90 1.55 -4.52
CA ASP A 177 -4.37 0.71 -3.41
C ASP A 177 -4.98 1.56 -2.29
N ILE A 178 -5.91 0.95 -1.57
CA ILE A 178 -6.56 1.54 -0.40
C ILE A 178 -5.88 0.98 0.84
N ARG A 179 -5.29 1.87 1.64
CA ARG A 179 -4.74 1.52 2.94
C ARG A 179 -5.73 1.87 4.04
N CYS A 180 -6.15 0.86 4.80
CA CYS A 180 -6.86 0.99 6.05
C CYS A 180 -5.90 0.75 7.22
N VAL A 181 -5.79 1.70 8.14
CA VAL A 181 -5.06 1.54 9.39
C VAL A 181 -6.05 1.11 10.46
N MET A 182 -5.78 -0.03 11.07
CA MET A 182 -6.61 -0.67 12.07
C MET A 182 -5.97 -0.56 13.45
N LEU A 183 -6.78 -0.35 14.48
CA LEU A 183 -6.40 -0.40 15.89
C LEU A 183 -7.49 -1.14 16.67
N HIS A 184 -7.15 -2.29 17.25
CA HIS A 184 -8.04 -3.14 18.06
C HIS A 184 -9.40 -3.45 17.42
N GLY A 185 -9.44 -3.59 16.11
CA GLY A 185 -10.62 -3.99 15.32
C GLY A 185 -11.28 -2.81 14.64
N TYR A 186 -10.85 -1.59 14.95
CA TYR A 186 -11.48 -0.38 14.45
C TYR A 186 -10.61 0.27 13.37
N PRO A 187 -11.17 0.60 12.20
CA PRO A 187 -10.50 1.44 11.22
C PRO A 187 -10.33 2.85 11.80
N VAL A 188 -9.09 3.30 11.96
CA VAL A 188 -8.76 4.63 12.50
C VAL A 188 -8.33 5.61 11.42
N MET A 189 -7.96 5.12 10.24
CA MET A 189 -7.61 5.94 9.08
C MET A 189 -7.79 5.12 7.81
N ALA A 190 -8.30 5.73 6.76
CA ALA A 190 -8.30 5.17 5.41
C ALA A 190 -7.73 6.17 4.41
N MET A 191 -6.96 5.68 3.45
CA MET A 191 -6.48 6.49 2.34
C MET A 191 -6.33 5.66 1.06
N LEU A 192 -6.67 6.26 -0.07
CA LEU A 192 -6.24 5.81 -1.39
C LEU A 192 -4.83 6.34 -1.66
N ARG A 193 -3.94 5.46 -2.10
CA ARG A 193 -2.59 5.81 -2.57
C ARG A 193 -2.58 5.76 -4.09
N ALA A 194 -2.34 6.91 -4.71
CA ALA A 194 -2.32 7.06 -6.16
C ALA A 194 -0.93 7.48 -6.63
N ALA A 195 -0.45 6.87 -7.70
CA ALA A 195 0.86 7.16 -8.25
C ALA A 195 0.87 8.50 -9.02
N THR A 196 2.03 9.12 -9.08
CA THR A 196 2.35 10.30 -9.90
C THR A 196 3.45 9.94 -10.91
N LYS A 197 3.71 10.83 -11.88
CA LYS A 197 4.89 10.72 -12.75
C LYS A 197 6.19 10.64 -11.95
N GLU A 198 6.29 11.46 -10.90
CA GLU A 198 7.46 11.50 -10.01
C GLU A 198 7.71 10.15 -9.33
N SER A 199 6.64 9.43 -8.97
CA SER A 199 6.72 8.12 -8.34
C SER A 199 6.99 6.96 -9.28
N ASP A 200 7.20 7.22 -10.58
CA ASP A 200 7.41 6.18 -11.61
C ASP A 200 6.26 5.14 -11.63
N GLY A 201 5.02 5.61 -11.46
CA GLY A 201 3.83 4.75 -11.44
C GLY A 201 3.66 3.92 -10.17
N ARG A 202 4.31 4.28 -9.04
CA ARG A 202 4.22 3.53 -7.77
C ARG A 202 3.41 4.27 -6.71
N ALA A 203 2.52 3.55 -6.03
CA ALA A 203 1.71 4.08 -4.92
C ALA A 203 2.50 4.25 -3.58
N ASN A 204 3.71 4.79 -3.64
CA ASN A 204 4.58 5.02 -2.48
C ASN A 204 4.73 6.52 -2.18
N LEU A 205 4.15 6.98 -1.06
CA LEU A 205 4.14 8.40 -0.67
C LEU A 205 5.55 8.99 -0.51
N HIS A 206 6.54 8.19 -0.10
CA HIS A 206 7.93 8.64 0.03
C HIS A 206 8.63 8.82 -1.33
N GLN A 207 8.05 8.28 -2.40
CA GLN A 207 8.53 8.40 -3.78
C GLN A 207 7.73 9.45 -4.56
N GLY A 208 6.94 10.29 -3.89
CA GLY A 208 6.14 11.33 -4.56
C GLY A 208 4.73 10.90 -4.95
N ALA A 209 4.21 9.77 -4.44
CA ALA A 209 2.82 9.40 -4.64
C ALA A 209 1.86 10.29 -3.82
N LEU A 210 0.60 10.33 -4.24
CA LEU A 210 -0.49 11.02 -3.55
C LEU A 210 -1.08 10.18 -2.43
N GLY A 211 -1.37 10.84 -1.30
CA GLY A 211 -2.20 10.29 -0.24
C GLY A 211 -3.56 10.97 -0.24
N ILE A 212 -4.62 10.22 -0.55
CA ILE A 212 -5.99 10.73 -0.64
C ILE A 212 -6.79 10.12 0.51
N GLY A 213 -7.05 10.91 1.55
CA GLY A 213 -7.83 10.52 2.71
C GLY A 213 -9.29 10.21 2.35
N ILE A 214 -9.78 9.09 2.86
CA ILE A 214 -11.14 8.61 2.71
C ILE A 214 -11.85 8.75 4.05
N ASP A 215 -13.04 9.35 4.04
CA ASP A 215 -13.90 9.38 5.22
C ASP A 215 -14.41 7.96 5.52
N ILE A 216 -14.14 7.47 6.72
CA ILE A 216 -14.42 6.07 7.08
C ILE A 216 -15.92 5.80 7.14
N ALA A 217 -16.73 6.78 7.53
CA ALA A 217 -18.17 6.58 7.67
C ALA A 217 -18.89 6.53 6.32
N THR A 218 -18.39 7.23 5.31
CA THR A 218 -19.07 7.39 4.02
C THR A 218 -18.34 6.71 2.85
N GLY A 219 -17.02 6.50 2.94
CA GLY A 219 -16.19 6.03 1.84
C GLY A 219 -15.88 7.10 0.80
N VAL A 220 -16.13 8.38 1.11
CA VAL A 220 -15.90 9.50 0.19
C VAL A 220 -14.51 10.09 0.40
N THR A 221 -13.81 10.42 -0.67
CA THR A 221 -12.52 11.12 -0.58
C THR A 221 -12.70 12.56 -0.07
N VAL A 222 -11.98 12.95 0.98
CA VAL A 222 -12.19 14.24 1.67
C VAL A 222 -10.99 15.18 1.65
N ARG A 223 -9.77 14.65 1.50
CA ARG A 223 -8.55 15.46 1.47
C ARG A 223 -7.44 14.71 0.75
N ALA A 224 -6.72 15.38 -0.16
CA ALA A 224 -5.51 14.82 -0.76
C ALA A 224 -4.27 15.61 -0.38
N VAL A 225 -3.13 14.93 -0.29
CA VAL A 225 -1.83 15.49 0.08
C VAL A 225 -0.77 14.99 -0.89
N HIS A 226 0.04 15.92 -1.38
CA HIS A 226 1.24 15.67 -2.19
C HIS A 226 2.42 16.43 -1.57
N HIS A 227 3.54 15.77 -1.28
CA HIS A 227 4.70 16.42 -0.63
C HIS A 227 4.36 17.22 0.64
N GLY A 228 3.45 16.69 1.45
CA GLY A 228 2.98 17.36 2.67
C GLY A 228 2.09 18.59 2.43
N LYS A 229 1.76 18.92 1.17
CA LYS A 229 0.89 20.02 0.80
C LYS A 229 -0.50 19.51 0.40
N PRO A 230 -1.58 20.14 0.88
CA PRO A 230 -2.93 19.83 0.42
C PRO A 230 -3.08 20.10 -1.08
N VAL A 231 -3.73 19.17 -1.78
CA VAL A 231 -4.11 19.30 -3.19
C VAL A 231 -5.56 18.84 -3.38
N THR A 232 -6.22 19.33 -4.41
CA THR A 232 -7.58 18.90 -4.78
C THR A 232 -7.64 18.18 -6.13
N LYS A 233 -6.58 18.33 -6.94
CA LYS A 233 -6.43 17.71 -8.25
C LYS A 233 -5.14 16.92 -8.33
N HIS A 234 -5.13 15.89 -9.16
CA HIS A 234 -3.94 15.13 -9.48
C HIS A 234 -2.92 16.05 -10.21
N PRO A 235 -1.64 16.09 -9.80
CA PRO A 235 -0.66 17.01 -10.39
C PRO A 235 -0.39 16.72 -11.87
N ASP A 236 -0.39 15.44 -12.26
CA ASP A 236 -0.11 15.04 -13.65
C ASP A 236 -1.33 14.90 -14.57
N THR A 237 -2.45 14.35 -14.08
CA THR A 237 -3.64 14.07 -14.91
C THR A 237 -4.70 15.17 -14.82
N GLY A 238 -4.65 16.04 -13.81
CA GLY A 238 -5.61 17.12 -13.59
C GLY A 238 -6.98 16.68 -13.07
N VAL A 239 -7.20 15.39 -12.84
CA VAL A 239 -8.45 14.81 -12.33
C VAL A 239 -8.72 15.29 -10.90
N ASP A 240 -9.98 15.57 -10.59
CA ASP A 240 -10.42 15.92 -9.23
C ASP A 240 -10.26 14.73 -8.27
N LEU A 241 -9.78 14.98 -7.06
CA LEU A 241 -9.47 13.93 -6.07
C LEU A 241 -10.45 13.88 -4.88
N ILE A 242 -11.38 14.83 -4.79
CA ILE A 242 -12.25 15.06 -3.63
C ILE A 242 -13.71 14.81 -4.03
N GLY A 243 -14.50 14.24 -3.13
CA GLY A 243 -15.91 13.96 -3.34
C GLY A 243 -16.17 12.69 -4.14
N ILE A 244 -15.17 11.81 -4.27
CA ILE A 244 -15.28 10.56 -5.02
C ILE A 244 -15.65 9.44 -4.06
N GLN A 245 -16.73 8.73 -4.37
CA GLN A 245 -17.19 7.57 -3.62
C GLN A 245 -16.34 6.33 -3.95
N MET A 246 -15.75 5.69 -2.95
CA MET A 246 -15.12 4.39 -3.12
C MET A 246 -16.17 3.29 -3.33
N PRO A 247 -15.96 2.37 -4.30
CA PRO A 247 -16.91 1.31 -4.58
C PRO A 247 -16.86 0.26 -3.47
N GLU A 248 -18.01 -0.35 -3.17
CA GLU A 248 -18.13 -1.42 -2.16
C GLU A 248 -17.49 -1.07 -0.79
N TRP A 249 -17.57 0.19 -0.36
CA TRP A 249 -16.83 0.67 0.82
C TRP A 249 -17.05 -0.16 2.10
N ASN A 250 -18.28 -0.59 2.37
CA ASN A 250 -18.57 -1.43 3.53
C ASN A 250 -17.83 -2.78 3.45
N LYS A 251 -17.79 -3.42 2.26
CA LYS A 251 -17.04 -4.67 2.05
C LYS A 251 -15.54 -4.46 2.26
N ILE A 252 -14.99 -3.32 1.84
CA ILE A 252 -13.58 -2.96 2.07
C ILE A 252 -13.29 -2.88 3.58
N LEU A 253 -14.18 -2.25 4.35
CA LEU A 253 -14.06 -2.19 5.80
C LEU A 253 -14.18 -3.58 6.44
N ASP A 254 -15.14 -4.39 6.01
CA ASP A 254 -15.32 -5.76 6.50
C ASP A 254 -14.05 -6.60 6.27
N ILE A 255 -13.48 -6.55 5.05
CA ILE A 255 -12.21 -7.22 4.73
C ILE A 255 -11.09 -6.71 5.64
N ALA A 256 -10.99 -5.40 5.88
CA ALA A 256 -9.95 -4.83 6.73
C ALA A 256 -10.07 -5.28 8.21
N VAL A 257 -11.30 -5.41 8.71
CA VAL A 257 -11.58 -5.96 10.05
C VAL A 257 -11.17 -7.43 10.10
N THR A 258 -11.63 -8.26 9.16
CA THR A 258 -11.27 -9.68 9.08
C THR A 258 -9.77 -9.90 8.99
N CYS A 259 -9.07 -9.06 8.19
CA CYS A 259 -7.61 -9.09 8.09
C CYS A 259 -6.92 -8.84 9.43
N GLN A 260 -7.49 -7.95 10.26
CA GLN A 260 -6.93 -7.69 11.57
C GLN A 260 -7.22 -8.85 12.54
N GLU A 261 -8.46 -9.37 12.55
CA GLU A 261 -8.87 -10.48 13.40
C GLU A 261 -8.05 -11.74 13.13
N MET A 262 -7.86 -12.12 11.86
CA MET A 262 -7.10 -13.33 11.49
C MET A 262 -5.62 -13.28 11.91
N THR A 263 -5.05 -12.08 12.07
CA THR A 263 -3.64 -11.91 12.49
C THR A 263 -3.47 -11.80 14.00
N GLY A 264 -4.53 -11.42 14.73
CA GLY A 264 -4.48 -11.12 16.16
C GLY A 264 -3.57 -9.95 16.54
N LEU A 265 -3.15 -9.13 15.56
CA LEU A 265 -2.35 -7.93 15.78
C LEU A 265 -3.26 -6.77 16.19
N GLY A 266 -2.89 -6.03 17.24
CA GLY A 266 -3.71 -4.92 17.70
C GLY A 266 -3.53 -3.64 16.89
N TYR A 267 -2.46 -3.52 16.08
CA TYR A 267 -2.27 -2.43 15.12
C TYR A 267 -1.86 -3.00 13.76
N LEU A 268 -2.61 -2.73 12.70
CA LEU A 268 -2.34 -3.28 11.37
C LEU A 268 -2.60 -2.25 10.26
N GLY A 269 -1.73 -2.21 9.25
CA GLY A 269 -2.05 -1.56 7.99
C GLY A 269 -2.51 -2.62 7.00
N VAL A 270 -3.75 -2.55 6.54
CA VAL A 270 -4.32 -3.43 5.52
C VAL A 270 -4.30 -2.70 4.19
N ASP A 271 -3.67 -3.29 3.18
CA ASP A 271 -3.61 -2.76 1.82
C ASP A 271 -4.53 -3.57 0.91
N LEU A 272 -5.50 -2.91 0.30
CA LEU A 272 -6.56 -3.51 -0.51
C LEU A 272 -6.49 -2.96 -1.93
N MET A 273 -6.68 -3.84 -2.91
CA MET A 273 -6.91 -3.48 -4.30
C MET A 273 -8.28 -4.02 -4.68
N ILE A 274 -8.98 -3.30 -5.54
CA ILE A 274 -10.29 -3.71 -6.08
C ILE A 274 -10.03 -4.16 -7.50
N ASP A 275 -10.43 -5.39 -7.81
CA ASP A 275 -10.27 -5.92 -9.15
C ASP A 275 -11.50 -5.57 -9.99
N GLU A 276 -11.29 -5.11 -11.23
CA GLU A 276 -12.39 -4.75 -12.14
C GLU A 276 -13.27 -5.95 -12.50
N GLU A 277 -12.69 -7.15 -12.60
CA GLU A 277 -13.39 -8.34 -13.11
C GLU A 277 -13.92 -9.23 -11.98
N ILE A 278 -13.13 -9.43 -10.92
CA ILE A 278 -13.47 -10.38 -9.84
C ILE A 278 -13.96 -9.72 -8.54
N GLY A 279 -13.92 -8.39 -8.44
CA GLY A 279 -14.45 -7.60 -7.31
C GLY A 279 -13.61 -7.63 -6.05
#